data_AF-A0A9W9UJ49-F1
#
_entry.id   AF-A0A9W9UJ49-F1
#
_cell.length_a   1.000
_cell.length_b   1.000
_cell.length_c   1.000
_cell.angle_alpha   90.00
_cell.angle_beta   90.00
_cell.angle_gamma   90.00
#
_symmetry.space_group_name_H-M   'P 1'
#
loop_
_entity.id
_entity.type
_entity.pdbx_description
1 polymer ?
#
loop_
_entity_poly.entity_id
_entity_poly.type
_entity_poly.pdbx_seq_one_letter_code
_entity_poly.pdbx_strand_id
1 'polypeptide(L)'
;MSQKSFLAAIAQPQLFNLLISDQSSALPLQPRIVQMLTSSESELLEHYLEHTSKDMTVDDGDQYALQVGIPNLAFQSKPLMRSILAFSAICKCQDIIKQFPVSYASRQEILSLLSTADRYHMESIREIQPTLSKVKHYDHILANAAMMGMYGSGSHCIRIWLTETAAPGDLALDRIAPKSCQWMSLFRAARVAFGGLVRRPDTEGSSPDKLVTPDIDTAPFSCNGQKSRSHDHLLYPIISATVSSALVRLGEKAKTVKAIIHSKMQEIGHSPDDDDFAARAAADLQACLAALELLRNIVKETFSSKDRPSNKLDHRHFEHQADSDEHFAKISPWMRRYTASITSMVPSKLPRRFIMAFIHKAPTRYLELVEEMMGFILSETGVESCLGTPESMGPEPDLTHQLAMEIFAHWLVLVLLLDDVWWIGGIGAWELKQIMTWKRDASWRNLLWRDGENWWPESMLEINRQLDKHREKP
;
A
#
# COMPACT_ATOMS: atom_id res chain seq x y z
N MET A 1 1.20 -5.92 37.27
CA MET A 1 2.15 -4.78 37.28
C MET A 1 1.33 -3.51 37.34
N SER A 2 1.62 -2.56 38.26
CA SER A 2 0.77 -1.39 38.50
C SER A 2 0.90 -0.36 37.37
N GLN A 3 -0.21 0.26 36.95
CA GLN A 3 -0.30 1.40 36.00
C GLN A 3 0.70 2.54 36.31
N LYS A 4 1.14 2.68 37.57
CA LYS A 4 2.18 3.63 38.01
C LYS A 4 3.60 3.24 37.58
N SER A 5 3.89 1.95 37.44
CA SER A 5 5.18 1.43 36.97
C SER A 5 5.37 1.67 35.47
N PHE A 6 4.28 1.65 34.70
CA PHE A 6 4.26 1.85 33.25
C PHE A 6 4.52 3.31 32.87
N LEU A 7 3.89 4.26 33.57
CA LEU A 7 4.13 5.70 33.38
C LEU A 7 5.57 6.13 33.75
N ALA A 8 6.24 5.42 34.65
CA ALA A 8 7.63 5.70 35.02
C ALA A 8 8.64 5.23 33.96
N ALA A 9 8.29 4.19 33.17
CA ALA A 9 9.14 3.69 32.09
C ALA A 9 9.11 4.59 30.84
N ILE A 10 7.95 5.20 30.54
CA ILE A 10 7.80 6.19 29.45
C ILE A 10 8.50 7.52 29.79
N ALA A 11 8.83 7.74 31.07
CA ALA A 11 9.45 8.97 31.57
C ALA A 11 10.99 8.91 31.71
N GLN A 12 11.70 7.91 31.19
CA GLN A 12 13.17 7.90 31.24
C GLN A 12 13.80 8.76 30.13
N PRO A 13 14.43 9.90 30.46
CA PRO A 13 15.13 10.75 29.49
C PRO A 13 16.61 10.43 29.58
N GLN A 14 17.09 9.39 28.88
CA GLN A 14 18.54 9.09 28.84
C GLN A 14 19.19 9.22 27.46
N LEU A 15 18.49 9.77 26.47
CA LEU A 15 19.10 10.30 25.24
C LEU A 15 18.72 11.76 24.95
N PHE A 16 18.15 12.46 25.93
CA PHE A 16 17.65 13.83 25.75
C PHE A 16 18.67 14.94 26.13
N ASN A 17 19.80 14.60 26.76
CA ASN A 17 20.72 15.60 27.34
C ASN A 17 21.94 15.97 26.48
N LEU A 18 21.97 15.66 25.18
CA LEU A 18 23.12 16.03 24.34
C LEU A 18 22.84 16.97 23.17
N LEU A 19 21.58 17.32 22.88
CA LEU A 19 21.26 18.29 21.85
C LEU A 19 20.01 19.08 22.26
N ILE A 20 20.22 20.22 22.92
CA ILE A 20 19.41 21.45 22.96
C ILE A 20 19.74 22.16 24.29
N SER A 21 20.68 23.09 24.24
CA SER A 21 20.64 24.26 25.11
C SER A 21 19.74 25.28 24.42
N ASP A 22 18.50 25.44 24.88
CA ASP A 22 18.07 26.74 25.40
C ASP A 22 16.71 26.62 26.08
N GLN A 23 16.52 27.50 27.06
CA GLN A 23 15.47 27.45 28.05
C GLN A 23 14.08 27.78 27.47
N SER A 24 13.11 26.87 27.64
CA SER A 24 11.73 27.26 27.96
C SER A 24 10.99 26.09 28.63
N SER A 25 10.42 26.40 29.79
CA SER A 25 9.70 25.51 30.70
C SER A 25 8.54 24.75 30.03
N ALA A 26 8.61 23.41 29.98
CA ALA A 26 7.49 22.55 29.63
C ALA A 26 7.17 21.58 30.78
N LEU A 27 6.01 21.78 31.41
CA LEU A 27 5.36 20.84 32.32
C LEU A 27 4.88 19.59 31.54
N PRO A 28 4.80 18.39 32.16
CA PRO A 28 4.47 17.15 31.47
C PRO A 28 2.96 17.05 31.19
N LEU A 29 2.54 17.30 29.95
CA LEU A 29 1.16 17.17 29.45
C LEU A 29 0.73 15.71 29.15
N GLN A 30 1.41 14.73 29.75
CA GLN A 30 1.23 13.30 29.48
C GLN A 30 -0.02 12.56 30.04
N PRO A 31 -0.98 13.07 30.85
CA PRO A 31 -1.95 12.16 31.49
C PRO A 31 -3.32 11.95 30.80
N ARG A 32 -3.83 12.86 29.95
CA ARG A 32 -5.30 12.91 29.75
C ARG A 32 -5.88 11.81 28.85
N ILE A 33 -5.22 11.44 27.75
CA ILE A 33 -5.73 10.41 26.84
C ILE A 33 -5.48 9.00 27.38
N VAL A 34 -4.32 8.75 28.00
CA VAL A 34 -3.98 7.45 28.61
C VAL A 34 -4.95 7.09 29.72
N GLN A 35 -5.40 8.08 30.50
CA GLN A 35 -6.40 7.89 31.56
C GLN A 35 -7.82 7.61 31.02
N MET A 36 -8.07 7.83 29.72
CA MET A 36 -9.37 7.58 29.08
C MET A 36 -9.41 6.25 28.31
N LEU A 37 -8.31 5.53 28.21
CA LEU A 37 -8.28 4.24 27.52
C LEU A 37 -8.94 3.16 28.37
N THR A 38 -9.75 2.33 27.73
CA THR A 38 -10.26 1.09 28.32
C THR A 38 -9.12 0.09 28.58
N SER A 39 -9.38 -0.98 29.32
CA SER A 39 -8.37 -2.03 29.58
C SER A 39 -7.84 -2.62 28.27
N SER A 40 -8.74 -2.97 27.35
CA SER A 40 -8.39 -3.54 26.05
C SER A 40 -7.59 -2.56 25.17
N GLU A 41 -7.89 -1.27 25.22
CA GLU A 41 -7.11 -0.24 24.52
C GLU A 41 -5.72 -0.06 25.13
N SER A 42 -5.61 -0.17 26.44
CA SER A 42 -4.32 -0.11 27.14
C SER A 42 -3.43 -1.28 26.75
N GLU A 43 -3.98 -2.49 26.68
CA GLU A 43 -3.26 -3.69 26.22
C GLU A 43 -2.79 -3.57 24.77
N LEU A 44 -3.64 -3.04 23.87
CA LEU A 44 -3.26 -2.82 22.47
C LEU A 44 -2.19 -1.73 22.33
N LEU A 45 -2.24 -0.68 23.15
CA LEU A 45 -1.21 0.35 23.16
C LEU A 45 0.12 -0.19 23.70
N GLU A 46 0.11 -0.98 24.78
CA GLU A 46 1.28 -1.67 25.31
C GLU A 46 1.89 -2.58 24.24
N HIS A 47 1.06 -3.41 23.60
CA HIS A 47 1.46 -4.24 22.47
C HIS A 47 2.12 -3.41 21.33
N TYR A 48 1.61 -2.22 21.04
CA TYR A 48 2.22 -1.36 20.03
C TYR A 48 3.62 -0.89 20.43
N LEU A 49 3.76 -0.39 21.65
CA LEU A 49 5.02 0.17 22.16
C LEU A 49 6.09 -0.92 22.34
N GLU A 50 5.68 -2.12 22.73
CA GLU A 50 6.60 -3.20 23.05
C GLU A 50 6.96 -4.06 21.83
N HIS A 51 6.05 -4.20 20.87
CA HIS A 51 6.16 -5.13 19.75
C HIS A 51 5.91 -4.47 18.38
N THR A 52 4.70 -3.97 18.11
CA THR A 52 4.30 -3.50 16.77
C THR A 52 5.23 -2.41 16.21
N SER A 53 5.65 -1.45 17.03
CA SER A 53 6.53 -0.33 16.63
C SER A 53 8.01 -0.72 16.47
N LYS A 54 8.39 -1.91 16.94
CA LYS A 54 9.76 -2.46 16.85
C LYS A 54 9.91 -3.42 15.67
N ASP A 55 9.00 -3.38 14.71
CA ASP A 55 9.05 -4.19 13.49
C ASP A 55 10.44 -4.11 12.84
N MET A 56 11.13 -5.25 12.82
CA MET A 56 12.50 -5.40 12.33
C MET A 56 12.64 -5.17 10.82
N THR A 57 11.52 -5.03 10.10
CA THR A 57 11.57 -4.66 8.69
C THR A 57 11.88 -3.16 8.53
N VAL A 58 11.64 -2.32 9.55
CA VAL A 58 11.75 -0.85 9.50
C VAL A 58 13.22 -0.38 9.41
N ASP A 59 13.47 0.65 8.60
CA ASP A 59 14.78 1.31 8.45
C ASP A 59 15.18 2.04 9.74
N ASP A 60 16.48 2.17 10.02
CA ASP A 60 16.96 2.94 11.18
C ASP A 60 16.44 4.39 11.15
N GLY A 61 16.22 4.93 9.95
CA GLY A 61 15.65 6.27 9.74
C GLY A 61 14.16 6.42 10.13
N ASP A 62 13.42 5.32 10.22
CA ASP A 62 11.97 5.32 10.53
C ASP A 62 11.69 4.89 11.98
N GLN A 63 12.67 4.29 12.69
CA GLN A 63 12.52 3.83 14.08
C GLN A 63 12.05 4.95 15.01
N TYR A 64 12.65 6.13 14.91
CA TYR A 64 12.21 7.29 15.69
C TYR A 64 10.74 7.63 15.45
N ALA A 65 10.29 7.60 14.20
CA ALA A 65 8.92 7.95 13.85
C ALA A 65 7.93 6.96 14.49
N LEU A 66 8.17 5.65 14.37
CA LEU A 66 7.25 4.62 14.88
C LEU A 66 7.29 4.46 16.40
N GLN A 67 8.48 4.56 17.02
CA GLN A 67 8.64 4.25 18.45
C GLN A 67 8.46 5.48 19.34
N VAL A 68 8.70 6.69 18.82
CA VAL A 68 8.71 7.92 19.62
C VAL A 68 7.77 8.98 19.05
N GLY A 69 7.99 9.38 17.79
CA GLY A 69 7.29 10.51 17.18
C GLY A 69 5.78 10.33 17.12
N ILE A 70 5.33 9.24 16.49
CA ILE A 70 3.91 8.95 16.28
C ILE A 70 3.17 8.65 17.60
N PRO A 71 3.72 7.86 18.54
CA PRO A 71 3.14 7.73 19.88
C PRO A 71 2.94 9.05 20.61
N ASN A 72 3.94 9.95 20.57
CA ASN A 72 3.84 11.26 21.21
C ASN A 72 2.73 12.13 20.59
N LEU A 73 2.58 12.10 19.27
CA LEU A 73 1.46 12.75 18.59
C LEU A 73 0.11 12.11 18.95
N ALA A 74 0.07 10.78 19.09
CA ALA A 74 -1.16 10.05 19.42
C ALA A 74 -1.69 10.37 20.81
N PHE A 75 -0.82 10.61 21.79
CA PHE A 75 -1.24 11.07 23.13
C PHE A 75 -1.93 12.45 23.12
N GLN A 76 -1.84 13.19 22.02
CA GLN A 76 -2.47 14.49 21.84
C GLN A 76 -3.63 14.45 20.82
N SER A 77 -3.82 13.31 20.13
CA SER A 77 -4.78 13.16 19.04
C SER A 77 -5.51 11.83 19.13
N LYS A 78 -6.77 11.90 19.54
CA LYS A 78 -7.69 10.75 19.59
C LYS A 78 -7.79 9.97 18.27
N PRO A 79 -7.97 10.58 17.08
CA PRO A 79 -8.01 9.82 15.82
C PRO A 79 -6.68 9.11 15.53
N LEU A 80 -5.54 9.73 15.85
CA LEU A 80 -4.24 9.09 15.67
C LEU A 80 -4.04 7.91 16.64
N MET A 81 -4.44 8.07 17.91
CA MET A 81 -4.43 6.97 18.88
C MET A 81 -5.26 5.78 18.36
N ARG A 82 -6.44 6.02 17.79
CA ARG A 82 -7.25 4.96 17.19
C ARG A 82 -6.56 4.26 16.02
N SER A 83 -5.84 4.99 15.18
CA SER A 83 -5.04 4.36 14.11
C SER A 83 -3.93 3.46 14.65
N ILE A 84 -3.25 3.88 15.73
CA ILE A 84 -2.26 3.04 16.43
C ILE A 84 -2.91 1.77 16.96
N LEU A 85 -4.07 1.90 17.64
CA LEU A 85 -4.79 0.76 18.22
C LEU A 85 -5.29 -0.20 17.14
N ALA A 86 -5.82 0.31 16.03
CA ALA A 86 -6.23 -0.50 14.89
C ALA A 86 -5.06 -1.30 14.33
N PHE A 87 -3.92 -0.66 14.07
CA PHE A 87 -2.74 -1.34 13.56
C PHE A 87 -2.16 -2.36 14.54
N SER A 88 -2.16 -2.03 15.84
CA SER A 88 -1.71 -2.96 16.88
C SER A 88 -2.61 -4.19 16.99
N ALA A 89 -3.92 -4.04 16.86
CA ALA A 89 -4.85 -5.17 16.84
C ALA A 89 -4.58 -6.12 15.66
N ILE A 90 -4.29 -5.58 14.48
CA ILE A 90 -3.87 -6.38 13.30
C ILE A 90 -2.56 -7.11 13.56
N CYS A 91 -1.56 -6.44 14.15
CA CYS A 91 -0.29 -7.07 14.51
C CYS A 91 -0.50 -8.23 15.50
N LYS A 92 -1.35 -8.03 16.51
CA LYS A 92 -1.71 -9.07 17.48
C LYS A 92 -2.41 -10.26 16.82
N CYS A 93 -3.28 -10.05 15.83
CA CYS A 93 -3.83 -11.13 15.02
C CYS A 93 -2.72 -11.96 14.36
N GLN A 94 -1.70 -11.30 13.81
CA GLN A 94 -0.57 -11.99 13.17
C GLN A 94 0.23 -12.83 14.17
N ASP A 95 0.42 -12.36 15.40
CA ASP A 95 1.11 -13.13 16.44
C ASP A 95 0.33 -14.38 16.84
N ILE A 96 -1.01 -14.30 16.88
CA ILE A 96 -1.88 -15.46 17.11
C ILE A 96 -1.78 -16.44 15.93
N ILE A 97 -1.79 -15.96 14.68
CA ILE A 97 -1.64 -16.80 13.48
C ILE A 97 -0.32 -17.57 13.49
N LYS A 98 0.77 -16.95 13.95
CA LYS A 98 2.08 -17.57 14.07
C LYS A 98 2.15 -18.66 15.15
N GLN A 99 1.23 -18.67 16.10
CA GLN A 99 1.12 -19.72 17.12
C GLN A 99 0.41 -20.95 16.52
N PHE A 100 1.13 -21.72 15.70
CA PHE A 100 0.60 -22.91 15.04
C PHE A 100 0.66 -24.14 15.97
N PRO A 101 -0.36 -25.03 15.97
CA PRO A 101 -1.63 -24.95 15.24
C PRO A 101 -2.63 -23.98 15.87
N VAL A 102 -3.35 -23.23 15.02
CA VAL A 102 -4.33 -22.24 15.48
C VAL A 102 -5.63 -22.94 15.91
N SER A 103 -6.02 -22.75 17.18
CA SER A 103 -7.25 -23.33 17.73
C SER A 103 -8.52 -22.59 17.28
N TYR A 104 -9.70 -23.19 17.46
CA TYR A 104 -10.97 -22.50 17.22
C TYR A 104 -11.12 -21.24 18.08
N ALA A 105 -10.70 -21.29 19.35
CA ALA A 105 -10.72 -20.14 20.25
C ALA A 105 -9.81 -19.00 19.73
N SER A 106 -8.61 -19.34 19.27
CA SER A 106 -7.67 -18.41 18.65
C SER A 106 -8.26 -17.76 17.39
N ARG A 107 -9.00 -18.54 16.57
CA ARG A 107 -9.71 -17.99 15.40
C ARG A 107 -10.80 -17.00 15.80
N GLN A 108 -11.57 -17.28 16.86
CA GLN A 108 -12.58 -16.34 17.38
C GLN A 108 -11.94 -15.06 17.92
N GLU A 109 -10.79 -15.18 18.57
CA GLU A 109 -10.00 -14.02 19.02
C GLU A 109 -9.54 -13.16 17.85
N ILE A 110 -9.02 -13.76 16.77
CA ILE A 110 -8.63 -13.05 15.53
C ILE A 110 -9.82 -12.29 14.95
N LEU A 111 -11.00 -12.91 14.87
CA LEU A 111 -12.22 -12.27 14.36
C LEU A 111 -12.64 -11.07 15.23
N SER A 112 -12.55 -11.21 16.55
CA SER A 112 -12.86 -10.13 17.51
C SER A 112 -11.88 -8.96 17.39
N LEU A 113 -10.58 -9.26 17.28
CA LEU A 113 -9.53 -8.26 17.10
C LEU A 113 -9.66 -7.55 15.75
N LEU A 114 -9.93 -8.28 14.66
CA LEU A 114 -10.16 -7.69 13.34
C LEU A 114 -11.36 -6.75 13.34
N SER A 115 -12.49 -7.15 13.94
CA SER A 115 -13.67 -6.29 14.10
C SER A 115 -13.38 -5.04 14.93
N THR A 116 -12.58 -5.18 15.99
CA THR A 116 -12.10 -4.06 16.81
C THR A 116 -11.23 -3.10 16.00
N ALA A 117 -10.33 -3.65 15.17
CA ALA A 117 -9.44 -2.88 14.31
C ALA A 117 -10.22 -2.09 13.24
N ASP A 118 -11.19 -2.73 12.57
CA ASP A 118 -12.09 -2.10 11.61
C ASP A 118 -12.85 -0.93 12.24
N ARG A 119 -13.40 -1.14 13.44
CA ARG A 119 -14.10 -0.08 14.18
C ARG A 119 -13.18 1.11 14.47
N TYR A 120 -11.98 0.88 14.99
CA TYR A 120 -11.03 1.97 15.27
C TYR A 120 -10.57 2.68 14.00
N HIS A 121 -10.38 1.95 12.91
CA HIS A 121 -10.06 2.51 11.61
C HIS A 121 -11.16 3.46 11.11
N MET A 122 -12.41 3.01 11.08
CA MET A 122 -13.57 3.84 10.68
C MET A 122 -13.72 5.07 11.57
N GLU A 123 -13.61 4.88 12.88
CA GLU A 123 -13.67 5.95 13.87
C GLU A 123 -12.54 6.98 13.70
N SER A 124 -11.33 6.53 13.34
CA SER A 124 -10.19 7.39 13.04
C SER A 124 -10.44 8.26 11.80
N ILE A 125 -10.92 7.67 10.70
CA ILE A 125 -11.26 8.40 9.47
C ILE A 125 -12.28 9.49 9.75
N ARG A 126 -13.37 9.13 10.43
CA ARG A 126 -14.47 10.05 10.72
C ARG A 126 -14.01 11.26 11.54
N GLU A 127 -13.10 11.04 12.49
CA GLU A 127 -12.62 12.11 13.37
C GLU A 127 -11.45 12.92 12.79
N ILE A 128 -10.63 12.35 11.89
CA ILE A 128 -9.54 13.10 11.25
C ILE A 128 -10.05 14.00 10.12
N GLN A 129 -11.11 13.60 9.40
CA GLN A 129 -11.68 14.34 8.27
C GLN A 129 -11.98 15.83 8.56
N PRO A 130 -12.64 16.23 9.67
CA PRO A 130 -12.91 17.64 9.97
C PRO A 130 -11.64 18.45 10.33
N THR A 131 -10.49 17.80 10.47
CA THR A 131 -9.22 18.47 10.80
C THR A 131 -8.34 18.74 9.57
N LEU A 132 -8.69 18.21 8.40
CA LEU A 132 -7.89 18.31 7.17
C LEU A 132 -7.61 19.77 6.74
N SER A 133 -8.53 20.68 7.01
CA SER A 133 -8.38 22.11 6.68
C SER A 133 -7.50 22.89 7.66
N LYS A 134 -7.17 22.30 8.83
CA LYS A 134 -6.49 22.98 9.94
C LYS A 134 -4.99 22.74 9.90
N VAL A 135 -4.25 23.80 9.55
CA VAL A 135 -2.80 23.81 9.37
C VAL A 135 -2.00 23.30 10.59
N LYS A 136 -2.50 23.49 11.81
CA LYS A 136 -1.85 23.02 13.05
C LYS A 136 -1.82 21.50 13.22
N HIS A 137 -2.47 20.74 12.34
CA HIS A 137 -2.62 19.28 12.49
C HIS A 137 -1.94 18.47 11.39
N TYR A 138 -1.08 19.07 10.56
CA TYR A 138 -0.43 18.34 9.45
C TYR A 138 0.38 17.12 9.91
N ASP A 139 1.15 17.23 10.99
CA ASP A 139 1.86 16.08 11.57
C ASP A 139 0.89 14.95 11.97
N HIS A 140 -0.26 15.30 12.55
CA HIS A 140 -1.28 14.33 12.94
C HIS A 140 -1.93 13.67 11.72
N ILE A 141 -2.22 14.44 10.67
CA ILE A 141 -2.83 13.96 9.42
C ILE A 141 -1.87 13.00 8.70
N LEU A 142 -0.59 13.36 8.58
CA LEU A 142 0.41 12.53 7.93
C LEU A 142 0.72 11.26 8.72
N ALA A 143 0.85 11.37 10.05
CA ALA A 143 0.99 10.20 10.91
C ALA A 143 -0.21 9.26 10.78
N ASN A 144 -1.43 9.81 10.76
CA ASN A 144 -2.67 9.05 10.62
C ASN A 144 -2.71 8.31 9.28
N ALA A 145 -2.46 9.01 8.18
CA ALA A 145 -2.41 8.41 6.84
C ALA A 145 -1.32 7.32 6.71
N ALA A 146 -0.16 7.51 7.35
CA ALA A 146 0.89 6.50 7.40
C ALA A 146 0.45 5.23 8.16
N MET A 147 -0.18 5.38 9.33
CA MET A 147 -0.72 4.24 10.08
C MET A 147 -1.82 3.52 9.31
N MET A 148 -2.68 4.28 8.62
CA MET A 148 -3.75 3.73 7.78
C MET A 148 -3.22 2.90 6.62
N GLY A 149 -2.10 3.30 6.01
CA GLY A 149 -1.45 2.51 4.96
C GLY A 149 -0.99 1.14 5.45
N MET A 150 -0.31 1.09 6.60
CA MET A 150 0.14 -0.18 7.19
C MET A 150 -1.04 -1.04 7.69
N TYR A 151 -2.05 -0.40 8.29
CA TYR A 151 -3.30 -1.06 8.66
C TYR A 151 -4.00 -1.69 7.44
N GLY A 152 -4.10 -0.97 6.32
CA GLY A 152 -4.81 -1.41 5.14
C GLY A 152 -4.24 -2.72 4.58
N SER A 153 -2.92 -2.78 4.38
CA SER A 153 -2.25 -3.99 3.92
C SER A 153 -2.29 -5.11 4.96
N GLY A 154 -2.00 -4.82 6.23
CA GLY A 154 -2.01 -5.84 7.28
C GLY A 154 -3.40 -6.45 7.51
N SER A 155 -4.45 -5.64 7.54
CA SER A 155 -5.83 -6.14 7.68
C SER A 155 -6.24 -7.02 6.50
N HIS A 156 -5.78 -6.67 5.29
CA HIS A 156 -5.99 -7.50 4.11
C HIS A 156 -5.27 -8.86 4.23
N CYS A 157 -4.02 -8.92 4.73
CA CYS A 157 -3.34 -10.19 5.02
C CYS A 157 -4.13 -11.07 6.01
N ILE A 158 -4.69 -10.50 7.08
CA ILE A 158 -5.51 -11.26 8.04
C ILE A 158 -6.77 -11.82 7.36
N ARG A 159 -7.41 -11.04 6.49
CA ARG A 159 -8.59 -11.49 5.73
C ARG A 159 -8.25 -12.62 4.76
N ILE A 160 -7.11 -12.52 4.06
CA ILE A 160 -6.59 -13.61 3.21
C ILE A 160 -6.46 -14.88 4.04
N TRP A 161 -5.75 -14.81 5.18
CA TRP A 161 -5.56 -15.97 6.03
C TRP A 161 -6.89 -16.58 6.51
N LEU A 162 -7.84 -15.74 6.94
CA LEU A 162 -9.17 -16.19 7.36
C LEU A 162 -9.89 -16.94 6.25
N THR A 163 -9.81 -16.45 5.01
CA THR A 163 -10.43 -17.07 3.84
C THR A 163 -9.74 -18.37 3.43
N GLU A 164 -8.41 -18.40 3.38
CA GLU A 164 -7.65 -19.61 2.97
C GLU A 164 -7.76 -20.75 4.00
N THR A 165 -7.98 -20.42 5.27
CA THR A 165 -8.11 -21.40 6.37
C THR A 165 -9.56 -21.73 6.74
N ALA A 166 -10.53 -21.24 5.97
CA ALA A 166 -11.95 -21.49 6.22
C ALA A 166 -12.32 -22.97 6.00
N ALA A 167 -13.23 -23.48 6.84
CA ALA A 167 -13.87 -24.76 6.59
C ALA A 167 -14.89 -24.64 5.44
N PRO A 168 -15.10 -25.70 4.63
CA PRO A 168 -16.13 -25.68 3.59
C PRO A 168 -17.52 -25.41 4.18
N GLY A 169 -18.22 -24.37 3.70
CA GLY A 169 -19.61 -24.03 4.09
C GLY A 169 -19.77 -22.94 5.14
N ASP A 170 -18.72 -22.24 5.55
CA ASP A 170 -18.80 -21.15 6.53
C ASP A 170 -19.28 -19.83 5.87
N LEU A 171 -20.60 -19.63 5.85
CA LEU A 171 -21.30 -18.48 5.24
C LEU A 171 -20.95 -17.12 5.87
N ALA A 172 -20.36 -17.09 7.07
CA ALA A 172 -19.95 -15.84 7.70
C ALA A 172 -18.73 -15.19 7.01
N LEU A 173 -17.98 -15.96 6.21
CA LEU A 173 -16.75 -15.51 5.55
C LEU A 173 -16.97 -14.67 4.30
N ASP A 174 -18.14 -14.72 3.66
CA ASP A 174 -18.41 -13.82 2.54
C ASP A 174 -18.34 -12.36 2.99
N ARG A 175 -18.65 -12.05 4.24
CA ARG A 175 -18.55 -10.66 4.74
C ARG A 175 -17.11 -10.24 5.08
N ILE A 176 -16.20 -11.21 5.24
CA ILE A 176 -14.84 -10.99 5.76
C ILE A 176 -13.80 -11.11 4.65
N ALA A 177 -14.12 -11.85 3.59
CA ALA A 177 -13.27 -12.08 2.45
C ALA A 177 -12.67 -10.75 1.93
N PRO A 178 -11.43 -10.76 1.42
CA PRO A 178 -10.83 -9.60 0.80
C PRO A 178 -11.60 -9.24 -0.48
N LYS A 179 -12.68 -8.46 -0.33
CA LYS A 179 -13.64 -8.14 -1.40
C LYS A 179 -13.31 -6.87 -2.18
N SER A 180 -12.20 -6.22 -1.88
CA SER A 180 -11.79 -5.03 -2.59
C SER A 180 -10.29 -4.82 -2.49
N CYS A 181 -9.71 -4.21 -3.52
CA CYS A 181 -8.35 -3.68 -3.46
C CYS A 181 -8.28 -2.36 -2.69
N GLN A 182 -9.19 -2.11 -1.73
CA GLN A 182 -9.17 -0.94 -0.83
C GLN A 182 -7.84 -0.79 -0.11
N TRP A 183 -7.11 -1.88 0.09
CA TRP A 183 -5.76 -1.84 0.64
C TRP A 183 -4.82 -0.99 -0.22
N MET A 184 -4.97 -0.96 -1.55
CA MET A 184 -4.17 -0.11 -2.44
C MET A 184 -4.45 1.36 -2.18
N SER A 185 -5.73 1.74 -2.07
CA SER A 185 -6.15 3.12 -1.81
C SER A 185 -5.69 3.57 -0.41
N LEU A 186 -5.82 2.71 0.60
CA LEU A 186 -5.30 2.96 1.95
C LEU A 186 -3.77 3.09 1.97
N PHE A 187 -3.06 2.21 1.26
CA PHE A 187 -1.61 2.28 1.15
C PHE A 187 -1.17 3.58 0.48
N ARG A 188 -1.90 4.03 -0.55
CA ARG A 188 -1.64 5.30 -1.26
C ARG A 188 -2.00 6.55 -0.45
N ALA A 189 -2.81 6.44 0.60
CA ALA A 189 -3.34 7.58 1.36
C ALA A 189 -2.25 8.54 1.87
N ALA A 190 -1.14 8.03 2.40
CA ALA A 190 -0.03 8.87 2.88
C ALA A 190 0.54 9.77 1.77
N ARG A 191 0.66 9.25 0.55
CA ARG A 191 1.15 10.02 -0.61
C ARG A 191 0.15 11.06 -1.08
N VAL A 192 -1.14 10.71 -1.13
CA VAL A 192 -2.19 11.65 -1.52
C VAL A 192 -2.31 12.77 -0.49
N ALA A 193 -2.31 12.43 0.80
CA ALA A 193 -2.32 13.41 1.89
C ALA A 193 -1.11 14.33 1.79
N PHE A 194 0.09 13.78 1.64
CA PHE A 194 1.30 14.57 1.50
C PHE A 194 1.25 15.48 0.27
N GLY A 195 0.95 14.95 -0.92
CA GLY A 195 0.85 15.75 -2.14
C GLY A 195 -0.22 16.85 -2.07
N GLY A 196 -1.36 16.58 -1.43
CA GLY A 196 -2.43 17.56 -1.22
C GLY A 196 -2.03 18.68 -0.26
N LEU A 197 -1.24 18.38 0.77
CA LEU A 197 -0.71 19.38 1.70
C LEU A 197 0.34 20.29 1.05
N VAL A 198 1.12 19.75 0.10
CA VAL A 198 2.15 20.50 -0.64
C VAL A 198 1.55 21.41 -1.71
N ARG A 199 0.35 21.11 -2.22
CA ARG A 199 -0.20 21.78 -3.42
C ARG A 199 -1.39 22.70 -3.20
N ARG A 200 -1.73 23.08 -1.97
CA ARG A 200 -2.93 23.89 -1.74
C ARG A 200 -2.81 25.21 -2.54
N PRO A 201 -3.63 25.43 -3.59
CA PRO A 201 -3.51 26.64 -4.38
C PRO A 201 -4.33 27.72 -3.70
N ASP A 202 -3.73 28.89 -3.47
CA ASP A 202 -4.46 30.15 -3.30
C ASP A 202 -5.10 30.61 -4.64
N THR A 203 -5.50 29.68 -5.49
CA THR A 203 -6.06 29.95 -6.81
C THR A 203 -7.25 29.03 -7.06
N GLU A 204 -8.42 29.51 -6.68
CA GLU A 204 -9.70 29.02 -7.18
C GLU A 204 -9.69 29.11 -8.72
N GLY A 205 -9.56 27.98 -9.42
CA GLY A 205 -9.69 28.00 -10.89
C GLY A 205 -9.12 26.84 -11.70
N SER A 206 -8.35 25.89 -11.14
CA SER A 206 -7.86 24.75 -11.93
C SER A 206 -8.56 23.45 -11.58
N SER A 207 -9.18 22.82 -12.59
CA SER A 207 -9.81 21.49 -12.55
C SER A 207 -8.95 20.42 -11.85
N PRO A 208 -9.56 19.42 -11.16
CA PRO A 208 -8.84 18.39 -10.39
C PRO A 208 -7.93 17.46 -11.22
N ASP A 209 -8.03 17.50 -12.55
CA ASP A 209 -7.41 16.53 -13.46
C ASP A 209 -5.89 16.69 -13.67
N LYS A 210 -5.27 17.73 -13.12
CA LYS A 210 -3.82 17.91 -13.21
C LYS A 210 -3.13 17.49 -11.91
N LEU A 211 -3.22 16.20 -11.61
CA LEU A 211 -2.23 15.49 -10.81
C LEU A 211 -0.91 15.36 -11.60
N VAL A 212 -0.38 16.49 -12.10
CA VAL A 212 0.98 16.58 -12.62
C VAL A 212 1.88 16.31 -11.44
N THR A 213 2.60 15.20 -11.44
CA THR A 213 3.71 14.92 -10.51
C THR A 213 4.57 16.18 -10.35
N PRO A 214 5.07 16.52 -9.15
CA PRO A 214 6.09 17.56 -9.09
C PRO A 214 7.19 17.05 -10.01
N ASP A 215 7.61 17.88 -10.96
CA ASP A 215 8.70 17.61 -11.88
C ASP A 215 9.99 17.58 -11.03
N ILE A 216 10.13 16.52 -10.24
CA ILE A 216 11.41 16.02 -9.81
C ILE A 216 11.87 15.31 -11.05
N ASP A 217 12.68 16.01 -11.84
CA ASP A 217 13.48 15.46 -12.93
C ASP A 217 13.84 14.01 -12.60
N THR A 218 13.78 13.17 -13.62
CA THR A 218 14.08 11.73 -13.58
C THR A 218 15.55 11.50 -13.23
N ALA A 219 15.93 11.82 -11.99
CA ALA A 219 17.28 11.72 -11.49
C ALA A 219 17.55 10.25 -11.20
N PRO A 220 18.67 9.70 -11.71
CA PRO A 220 18.95 8.28 -11.59
C PRO A 220 19.17 7.89 -10.12
N PHE A 221 18.31 7.00 -9.63
CA PHE A 221 18.34 6.38 -8.30
C PHE A 221 19.74 5.85 -7.93
N SER A 222 20.19 6.10 -6.69
CA SER A 222 21.48 5.62 -6.15
C SER A 222 21.33 5.11 -4.70
N CYS A 223 21.75 3.86 -4.44
CA CYS A 223 21.57 3.15 -3.18
C CYS A 223 22.90 2.54 -2.69
N ASN A 224 23.22 2.71 -1.40
CA ASN A 224 24.40 2.11 -0.76
C ASN A 224 24.13 0.69 -0.21
N GLY A 225 25.15 -0.16 -0.23
CA GLY A 225 25.17 -1.52 0.32
C GLY A 225 24.76 -1.62 1.80
N GLN A 226 23.70 -2.39 2.02
CA GLN A 226 23.42 -3.15 3.23
C GLN A 226 22.66 -4.37 2.70
N LYS A 227 23.12 -5.60 3.03
CA LYS A 227 22.64 -6.84 2.40
C LYS A 227 21.12 -6.88 2.37
N SER A 228 20.55 -6.66 1.18
CA SER A 228 19.11 -6.68 0.96
C SER A 228 18.62 -8.10 1.20
N ARG A 229 17.73 -8.27 2.19
CA ARG A 229 17.06 -9.54 2.45
C ARG A 229 16.19 -10.02 1.27
N SER A 230 15.94 -9.20 0.23
CA SER A 230 15.23 -9.72 -0.96
C SER A 230 16.05 -10.73 -1.75
N HIS A 231 17.38 -10.69 -1.68
CA HIS A 231 18.22 -11.68 -2.36
C HIS A 231 18.12 -13.06 -1.72
N ASP A 232 17.66 -13.13 -0.46
CA ASP A 232 17.46 -14.37 0.26
C ASP A 232 16.11 -15.04 -0.09
N HIS A 233 15.22 -14.33 -0.81
CA HIS A 233 13.95 -14.88 -1.24
C HIS A 233 14.17 -15.93 -2.34
N LEU A 234 13.57 -17.12 -2.18
CA LEU A 234 13.78 -18.26 -3.08
C LEU A 234 13.36 -17.98 -4.54
N LEU A 235 12.35 -17.12 -4.74
CA LEU A 235 11.95 -16.67 -6.08
C LEU A 235 12.90 -15.66 -6.73
N TYR A 236 13.73 -14.96 -5.95
CA TYR A 236 14.59 -13.88 -6.46
C TYR A 236 15.43 -14.29 -7.67
N PRO A 237 16.20 -15.40 -7.66
CA PRO A 237 17.01 -15.80 -8.82
C PRO A 237 16.15 -16.14 -10.05
N ILE A 238 14.99 -16.76 -9.86
CA ILE A 238 14.09 -17.16 -10.95
C ILE A 238 13.47 -15.92 -11.60
N ILE A 239 12.96 -15.00 -10.78
CA ILE A 239 12.38 -13.74 -11.26
C ILE A 239 13.47 -12.91 -11.95
N SER A 240 14.65 -12.78 -11.34
CA SER A 240 15.77 -12.03 -11.93
C SER A 240 16.15 -12.55 -13.32
N ALA A 241 16.15 -13.88 -13.53
CA ALA A 241 16.48 -14.48 -14.81
C ALA A 241 15.38 -14.32 -15.87
N THR A 242 14.11 -14.16 -15.47
CA THR A 242 12.95 -14.24 -16.39
C THR A 242 12.23 -12.91 -16.61
N VAL A 243 12.34 -11.96 -15.67
CA VAL A 243 11.57 -10.71 -15.66
C VAL A 243 11.85 -9.82 -16.87
N SER A 244 13.10 -9.77 -17.35
CA SER A 244 13.44 -8.96 -18.53
C SER A 244 12.71 -9.45 -19.78
N SER A 245 12.67 -10.77 -20.01
CA SER A 245 11.92 -11.34 -21.13
C SER A 245 10.42 -11.14 -20.97
N ALA A 246 9.90 -11.24 -19.75
CA ALA A 246 8.48 -11.00 -19.46
C ALA A 246 8.07 -9.56 -19.76
N LEU A 247 8.89 -8.57 -19.34
CA LEU A 247 8.64 -7.15 -19.60
C LEU A 247 8.72 -6.78 -21.09
N VAL A 248 9.57 -7.47 -21.88
CA VAL A 248 9.60 -7.28 -23.34
C VAL A 248 8.27 -7.72 -23.95
N ARG A 249 7.79 -8.94 -23.60
CA ARG A 249 6.50 -9.46 -24.07
C ARG A 249 5.33 -8.57 -23.64
N LEU A 250 5.32 -8.10 -22.40
CA LEU A 250 4.32 -7.14 -21.90
C LEU A 250 4.38 -5.81 -22.69
N GLY A 251 5.58 -5.35 -23.02
CA GLY A 251 5.78 -4.16 -23.86
C GLY A 251 5.26 -4.33 -25.29
N GLU A 252 5.41 -5.51 -25.88
CA GLU A 252 4.85 -5.84 -27.19
C GLU A 252 3.32 -5.85 -27.14
N LYS A 253 2.72 -6.49 -26.12
CA LYS A 253 1.26 -6.44 -25.89
C LYS A 253 0.75 -5.00 -25.79
N ALA A 254 1.43 -4.14 -25.02
CA ALA A 254 1.06 -2.73 -24.88
C ALA A 254 1.12 -1.96 -26.22
N LYS A 255 2.12 -2.26 -27.08
CA LYS A 255 2.20 -1.67 -28.43
C LYS A 255 1.05 -2.13 -29.32
N THR A 256 0.66 -3.40 -29.25
CA THR A 256 -0.48 -3.94 -30.00
C THR A 256 -1.79 -3.28 -29.56
N VAL A 257 -2.03 -3.16 -28.25
CA VAL A 257 -3.20 -2.45 -27.71
C VAL A 257 -3.23 -1.00 -28.19
N LYS A 258 -2.09 -0.30 -28.11
CA LYS A 258 -1.97 1.07 -28.62
C LYS A 258 -2.33 1.19 -30.10
N ALA A 259 -1.84 0.27 -30.94
CA ALA A 259 -2.13 0.28 -32.37
C ALA A 259 -3.63 0.05 -32.65
N ILE A 260 -4.27 -0.87 -31.93
CA ILE A 260 -5.69 -1.17 -32.10
C ILE A 260 -6.56 0.00 -31.65
N ILE A 261 -6.27 0.57 -30.48
CA ILE A 261 -7.01 1.73 -29.96
C ILE A 261 -6.87 2.92 -30.93
N HIS A 262 -5.68 3.17 -31.45
CA HIS A 262 -5.45 4.22 -32.42
C HIS A 262 -6.20 3.99 -33.75
N SER A 263 -6.27 2.75 -34.24
CA SER A 263 -7.10 2.40 -35.42
C SER A 263 -8.58 2.69 -35.15
N LYS A 264 -9.09 2.24 -34.01
CA LYS A 264 -10.49 2.48 -33.60
C LYS A 264 -10.80 3.97 -33.52
N MET A 265 -9.91 4.76 -32.94
CA MET A 265 -10.07 6.23 -32.86
C MET A 265 -10.14 6.91 -34.24
N GLN A 266 -9.49 6.35 -35.26
CA GLN A 266 -9.53 6.88 -36.62
C GLN A 266 -10.79 6.48 -37.40
N GLU A 267 -11.47 5.42 -36.98
CA GLU A 267 -12.68 4.89 -37.62
C GLU A 267 -13.96 5.52 -37.07
N ILE A 268 -13.91 6.15 -35.90
CA ILE A 268 -15.05 6.79 -35.23
C ILE A 268 -15.38 8.14 -35.91
N GLY A 269 -16.68 8.42 -36.09
CA GLY A 269 -17.18 9.66 -36.71
C GLY A 269 -17.04 10.89 -35.80
N HIS A 270 -17.26 12.09 -36.35
CA HIS A 270 -17.18 13.35 -35.59
C HIS A 270 -18.50 13.69 -34.88
N SER A 271 -18.88 12.89 -33.88
CA SER A 271 -19.95 13.19 -32.93
C SER A 271 -19.38 13.69 -31.59
N PRO A 272 -20.06 14.58 -30.84
CA PRO A 272 -19.61 15.00 -29.51
C PRO A 272 -19.44 13.84 -28.51
N ASP A 273 -20.30 12.81 -28.57
CA ASP A 273 -20.20 11.63 -27.70
C ASP A 273 -19.01 10.72 -28.07
N ASP A 274 -18.65 10.72 -29.35
CA ASP A 274 -17.52 9.97 -29.91
C ASP A 274 -16.18 10.61 -29.51
N ASP A 275 -16.12 11.94 -29.45
CA ASP A 275 -14.95 12.70 -29.00
C ASP A 275 -14.65 12.46 -27.51
N ASP A 276 -15.67 12.38 -26.65
CA ASP A 276 -15.51 12.09 -25.21
C ASP A 276 -14.99 10.66 -24.97
N PHE A 277 -15.55 9.67 -25.70
CA PHE A 277 -15.06 8.30 -25.66
C PHE A 277 -13.59 8.19 -26.10
N ALA A 278 -13.23 8.86 -27.21
CA ALA A 278 -11.85 8.87 -27.70
C ALA A 278 -10.89 9.55 -26.71
N ALA A 279 -11.29 10.66 -26.09
CA ALA A 279 -10.50 11.33 -25.06
C ALA A 279 -10.26 10.42 -23.85
N ARG A 280 -11.30 9.72 -23.38
CA ARG A 280 -11.21 8.77 -22.26
C ARG A 280 -10.31 7.58 -22.59
N ALA A 281 -10.50 6.93 -23.73
CA ALA A 281 -9.68 5.81 -24.16
C ALA A 281 -8.20 6.20 -24.32
N ALA A 282 -7.92 7.44 -24.77
CA ALA A 282 -6.56 7.96 -24.87
C ALA A 282 -5.95 8.20 -23.48
N ALA A 283 -6.70 8.77 -22.54
CA ALA A 283 -6.26 8.99 -21.16
C ALA A 283 -5.97 7.66 -20.44
N ASP A 284 -6.85 6.67 -20.61
CA ASP A 284 -6.74 5.34 -20.01
C ASP A 284 -5.49 4.62 -20.55
N LEU A 285 -5.29 4.66 -21.88
CA LEU A 285 -4.12 4.07 -22.50
C LEU A 285 -2.83 4.75 -22.02
N GLN A 286 -2.82 6.08 -21.95
CA GLN A 286 -1.66 6.83 -21.48
C GLN A 286 -1.33 6.51 -20.01
N ALA A 287 -2.36 6.35 -19.17
CA ALA A 287 -2.19 5.93 -17.78
C ALA A 287 -1.55 4.53 -17.68
N CYS A 288 -2.01 3.57 -18.49
CA CYS A 288 -1.40 2.24 -18.58
C CYS A 288 0.05 2.28 -19.06
N LEU A 289 0.37 3.07 -20.10
CA LEU A 289 1.74 3.19 -20.60
C LEU A 289 2.68 3.82 -19.57
N ALA A 290 2.21 4.82 -18.82
CA ALA A 290 2.98 5.41 -17.73
C ALA A 290 3.20 4.42 -16.57
N ALA A 291 2.20 3.62 -16.21
CA ALA A 291 2.34 2.56 -15.21
C ALA A 291 3.32 1.47 -15.66
N LEU A 292 3.27 1.06 -16.94
CA LEU A 292 4.22 0.11 -17.50
C LEU A 292 5.67 0.62 -17.42
N GLU A 293 5.89 1.89 -17.73
CA GLU A 293 7.23 2.48 -17.64
C GLU A 293 7.72 2.57 -16.19
N LEU A 294 6.82 2.92 -15.26
CA LEU A 294 7.11 2.85 -13.83
C LEU A 294 7.51 1.44 -13.39
N LEU A 295 6.79 0.40 -13.83
CA LEU A 295 7.12 -0.98 -13.53
C LEU A 295 8.51 -1.37 -14.06
N ARG A 296 8.86 -0.97 -15.30
CA ARG A 296 10.20 -1.20 -15.85
C ARG A 296 11.30 -0.58 -15.00
N ASN A 297 11.07 0.64 -14.51
CA ASN A 297 12.02 1.33 -13.64
C ASN A 297 12.19 0.61 -12.30
N ILE A 298 11.08 0.14 -11.69
CA ILE A 298 11.11 -0.64 -10.45
C ILE A 298 11.86 -1.95 -10.65
N VAL A 299 11.59 -2.69 -11.72
CA VAL A 299 12.32 -3.93 -12.03
C VAL A 299 13.81 -3.67 -12.23
N LYS A 300 14.17 -2.64 -13.00
CA LYS A 300 15.56 -2.24 -13.19
C LYS A 300 16.24 -1.98 -11.86
N GLU A 301 15.59 -1.26 -10.95
CA GLU A 301 16.12 -0.97 -9.62
C GLU A 301 16.24 -2.24 -8.76
N THR A 302 15.23 -3.10 -8.78
CA THR A 302 15.14 -4.35 -8.00
C THR A 302 16.26 -5.34 -8.32
N PHE A 303 16.65 -5.41 -9.60
CA PHE A 303 17.61 -6.40 -10.11
C PHE A 303 18.94 -5.78 -10.60
N SER A 304 19.18 -4.49 -10.34
CA SER A 304 20.46 -3.85 -10.66
C SER A 304 21.54 -4.27 -9.67
N SER A 305 22.52 -5.03 -10.15
CA SER A 305 23.64 -5.58 -9.36
C SER A 305 24.75 -4.58 -9.01
N LYS A 306 24.55 -3.25 -9.15
CA LYS A 306 25.64 -2.28 -8.98
C LYS A 306 25.53 -1.54 -7.64
N ASP A 307 26.50 -1.80 -6.76
CA ASP A 307 26.87 -0.91 -5.66
C ASP A 307 27.17 0.48 -6.23
N ARG A 308 26.23 1.41 -6.05
CA ARG A 308 26.32 2.77 -6.57
C ARG A 308 26.60 3.71 -5.40
N PRO A 309 27.53 4.67 -5.52
CA PRO A 309 27.90 5.53 -4.40
C PRO A 309 26.70 6.33 -3.87
N SER A 310 26.53 6.33 -2.54
CA SER A 310 25.52 7.09 -1.80
C SER A 310 25.60 8.59 -2.11
N ASN A 311 24.49 9.13 -2.61
CA ASN A 311 24.29 10.57 -2.62
C ASN A 311 23.48 10.97 -1.38
N LYS A 312 24.18 11.39 -0.32
CA LYS A 312 23.59 12.20 0.77
C LYS A 312 22.99 13.54 0.27
N LEU A 313 23.18 13.84 -1.02
CA LEU A 313 22.65 15.02 -1.71
C LEU A 313 21.12 14.97 -1.85
N ASP A 314 20.50 13.83 -2.11
CA ASP A 314 19.05 13.78 -2.41
C ASP A 314 18.19 14.13 -1.19
N HIS A 315 18.59 13.70 0.01
CA HIS A 315 17.93 14.09 1.26
C HIS A 315 18.08 15.60 1.56
N ARG A 316 19.26 16.19 1.29
CA ARG A 316 19.49 17.62 1.50
C ARG A 316 18.77 18.48 0.48
N HIS A 317 18.69 18.03 -0.77
CA HIS A 317 17.89 18.68 -1.81
C HIS A 317 16.40 18.68 -1.46
N PHE A 318 15.88 17.55 -0.99
CA PHE A 318 14.51 17.47 -0.49
C PHE A 318 14.27 18.44 0.68
N GLU A 319 15.19 18.50 1.66
CA GLU A 319 15.10 19.44 2.79
C GLU A 319 15.19 20.91 2.36
N HIS A 320 16.06 21.26 1.41
CA HIS A 320 16.19 22.63 0.92
C HIS A 320 14.99 23.09 0.09
N GLN A 321 14.42 22.21 -0.74
CA GLN A 321 13.19 22.51 -1.48
C GLN A 321 12.00 22.65 -0.52
N ALA A 322 11.97 21.81 0.51
CA ALA A 322 10.98 21.82 1.57
C ALA A 322 11.05 23.05 2.49
N ASP A 323 12.17 23.73 2.60
CA ASP A 323 12.28 24.96 3.41
C ASP A 323 11.87 26.22 2.63
N SER A 324 11.74 26.12 1.30
CA SER A 324 11.25 27.22 0.44
C SER A 324 9.72 27.34 0.38
N ASP A 325 9.01 26.32 0.85
CA ASP A 325 7.55 26.23 0.77
C ASP A 325 6.92 26.42 2.17
N GLU A 326 6.17 27.51 2.36
CA GLU A 326 5.67 27.97 3.66
C GLU A 326 4.77 26.93 4.34
N HIS A 327 4.07 26.10 3.56
CA HIS A 327 3.24 25.01 4.10
C HIS A 327 4.07 23.82 4.58
N PHE A 328 5.19 23.60 3.92
CA PHE A 328 6.10 22.49 4.17
C PHE A 328 6.96 22.75 5.41
N ALA A 329 7.27 24.03 5.70
CA ALA A 329 7.87 24.46 6.97
C ALA A 329 6.97 24.19 8.20
N LYS A 330 5.66 24.01 8.02
CA LYS A 330 4.69 23.75 9.10
C LYS A 330 4.62 22.27 9.51
N ILE A 331 5.30 21.39 8.78
CA ILE A 331 5.43 19.95 9.08
C ILE A 331 6.78 19.73 9.78
N SER A 332 6.78 18.96 10.88
CA SER A 332 8.02 18.71 11.61
C SER A 332 9.05 17.98 10.73
N PRO A 333 10.36 18.29 10.85
CA PRO A 333 11.39 17.72 9.96
C PRO A 333 11.46 16.19 9.98
N TRP A 334 11.17 15.56 11.12
CA TRP A 334 11.14 14.10 11.21
C TRP A 334 9.92 13.52 10.48
N MET A 335 8.76 14.18 10.54
CA MET A 335 7.56 13.74 9.84
C MET A 335 7.74 13.89 8.33
N ARG A 336 8.31 15.01 7.87
CA ARG A 336 8.67 15.22 6.45
C ARG A 336 9.53 14.08 5.92
N ARG A 337 10.63 13.76 6.63
CA ARG A 337 11.55 12.68 6.26
C ARG A 337 10.85 11.32 6.27
N TYR A 338 10.07 11.03 7.32
CA TYR A 338 9.35 9.77 7.44
C TYR A 338 8.31 9.60 6.31
N THR A 339 7.49 10.62 6.05
CA THR A 339 6.49 10.55 4.97
C THR A 339 7.15 10.44 3.59
N ALA A 340 8.21 11.19 3.33
CA ALA A 340 8.94 11.11 2.06
C ALA A 340 9.59 9.72 1.85
N SER A 341 10.09 9.14 2.94
CA SER A 341 10.64 7.80 3.01
C SER A 341 9.59 6.73 2.67
N ILE A 342 8.46 6.68 3.40
CA ILE A 342 7.43 5.64 3.20
C ILE A 342 6.68 5.78 1.87
N THR A 343 6.56 7.00 1.33
CA THR A 343 5.88 7.26 0.04
C THR A 343 6.81 7.15 -1.16
N SER A 344 8.06 6.71 -0.95
CA SER A 344 9.09 6.53 -1.99
C SER A 344 9.40 7.80 -2.78
N MET A 345 9.24 8.97 -2.16
CA MET A 345 9.70 10.25 -2.71
C MET A 345 11.21 10.40 -2.61
N VAL A 346 11.82 9.71 -1.64
CA VAL A 346 13.27 9.60 -1.49
C VAL A 346 13.68 8.14 -1.72
N PRO A 347 14.82 7.87 -2.38
CA PRO A 347 15.30 6.50 -2.58
C PRO A 347 15.44 5.73 -1.27
N SER A 348 15.17 4.43 -1.30
CA SER A 348 15.32 3.53 -0.16
C SER A 348 15.98 2.23 -0.58
N LYS A 349 16.75 1.66 0.34
CA LYS A 349 17.40 0.36 0.15
C LYS A 349 16.47 -0.82 0.37
N LEU A 350 15.30 -0.56 0.94
CA LEU A 350 14.40 -1.62 1.37
C LEU A 350 13.55 -2.11 0.20
N PRO A 351 13.59 -3.41 -0.13
CA PRO A 351 12.81 -4.00 -1.22
C PRO A 351 11.35 -3.61 -1.26
N ARG A 352 10.69 -3.68 -0.10
CA ARG A 352 9.29 -3.27 0.00
C ARG A 352 9.04 -1.82 -0.38
N ARG A 353 9.98 -0.89 -0.13
CA ARG A 353 9.75 0.53 -0.45
C ARG A 353 9.75 0.74 -1.96
N PHE A 354 10.76 0.24 -2.68
CA PHE A 354 10.78 0.44 -4.13
C PHE A 354 9.76 -0.44 -4.88
N ILE A 355 9.46 -1.66 -4.42
CA ILE A 355 8.42 -2.50 -5.03
C ILE A 355 7.04 -1.86 -4.82
N MET A 356 6.73 -1.43 -3.60
CA MET A 356 5.44 -0.79 -3.29
C MET A 356 5.35 0.66 -3.79
N ALA A 357 6.47 1.27 -4.22
CA ALA A 357 6.49 2.57 -4.88
C ALA A 357 5.59 2.60 -6.12
N PHE A 358 5.30 1.43 -6.73
CA PHE A 358 4.36 1.31 -7.83
C PHE A 358 2.99 1.91 -7.47
N ILE A 359 2.36 1.47 -6.38
CA ILE A 359 1.04 1.96 -5.94
C ILE A 359 1.06 3.45 -5.60
N HIS A 360 2.18 3.92 -5.04
CA HIS A 360 2.36 5.32 -4.75
C HIS A 360 2.44 6.18 -6.03
N LYS A 361 3.26 5.77 -7.00
CA LYS A 361 3.64 6.59 -8.16
C LYS A 361 2.78 6.34 -9.40
N ALA A 362 2.03 5.24 -9.45
CA ALA A 362 1.17 4.95 -10.59
C ALA A 362 0.11 6.06 -10.78
N PRO A 363 -0.26 6.38 -12.04
CA PRO A 363 -1.34 7.32 -12.31
C PRO A 363 -2.63 6.93 -11.60
N THR A 364 -3.40 7.92 -11.12
CA THR A 364 -4.71 7.66 -10.48
C THR A 364 -5.65 6.90 -11.41
N ARG A 365 -5.76 7.36 -12.66
CA ARG A 365 -6.61 6.68 -13.64
C ARG A 365 -6.23 5.22 -13.89
N TYR A 366 -4.94 4.88 -13.83
CA TYR A 366 -4.50 3.49 -13.95
C TYR A 366 -4.98 2.64 -12.77
N LEU A 367 -4.89 3.14 -11.53
CA LEU A 367 -5.39 2.39 -10.38
C LEU A 367 -6.92 2.27 -10.39
N GLU A 368 -7.64 3.29 -10.86
CA GLU A 368 -9.09 3.22 -11.05
C GLU A 368 -9.47 2.09 -12.01
N LEU A 369 -8.76 1.94 -13.14
CA LEU A 369 -8.97 0.81 -14.06
C LEU A 369 -8.75 -0.55 -13.37
N VAL A 370 -7.73 -0.67 -12.52
CA VAL A 370 -7.48 -1.90 -11.75
C VAL A 370 -8.60 -2.13 -10.73
N GLU A 371 -9.03 -1.10 -10.01
CA GLU A 371 -10.12 -1.18 -9.03
C GLU A 371 -11.46 -1.54 -9.69
N GLU A 372 -11.78 -0.93 -10.84
CA GLU A 372 -12.93 -1.26 -11.70
C GLU A 372 -12.91 -2.76 -12.07
N MET A 373 -11.76 -3.27 -12.54
CA MET A 373 -11.58 -4.68 -12.89
C MET A 373 -11.72 -5.64 -11.72
N MET A 374 -11.10 -5.31 -10.59
CA MET A 374 -11.19 -6.15 -9.39
C MET A 374 -12.60 -6.14 -8.82
N GLY A 375 -13.35 -5.04 -8.98
CA GLY A 375 -14.78 -4.99 -8.69
C GLY A 375 -15.58 -6.02 -9.49
N PHE A 376 -15.35 -6.11 -10.81
CA PHE A 376 -16.02 -7.11 -11.66
C PHE A 376 -15.72 -8.55 -11.22
N ILE A 377 -14.45 -8.88 -10.98
CA ILE A 377 -14.01 -10.22 -10.56
C ILE A 377 -14.72 -10.69 -9.28
N LEU A 378 -14.93 -9.77 -8.35
CA LEU A 378 -15.48 -10.07 -7.02
C LEU A 378 -17.01 -10.03 -6.99
N SER A 379 -17.66 -9.35 -7.94
CA SER A 379 -19.11 -9.38 -8.12
C SER A 379 -19.60 -10.67 -8.80
N GLU A 380 -18.83 -11.25 -9.73
CA GLU A 380 -19.23 -12.48 -10.44
C GLU A 380 -19.02 -13.76 -9.61
N THR A 381 -18.10 -13.74 -8.65
CA THR A 381 -17.82 -14.87 -7.75
C THR A 381 -18.80 -14.95 -6.58
N GLY A 382 -19.65 -13.94 -6.38
CA GLY A 382 -20.72 -13.90 -5.38
C GLY A 382 -22.06 -14.35 -5.98
N VAL A 383 -22.63 -15.43 -5.44
CA VAL A 383 -23.97 -15.91 -5.80
C VAL A 383 -25.03 -14.95 -5.23
N GLU A 384 -25.24 -13.80 -5.88
CA GLU A 384 -26.43 -12.96 -5.71
C GLU A 384 -26.98 -12.54 -7.07
N SER A 385 -27.44 -13.52 -7.86
CA SER A 385 -28.48 -13.30 -8.86
C SER A 385 -29.83 -13.75 -8.29
N CYS A 386 -30.31 -13.01 -7.29
CA CYS A 386 -31.69 -13.12 -6.83
C CYS A 386 -32.45 -11.84 -7.20
N LEU A 387 -33.22 -11.94 -8.29
CA LEU A 387 -34.31 -11.03 -8.69
C LEU A 387 -33.93 -9.55 -8.85
N GLY A 388 -33.30 -9.23 -9.98
CA GLY A 388 -33.19 -7.87 -10.51
C GLY A 388 -32.96 -7.92 -12.02
N THR A 389 -33.62 -7.04 -12.77
CA THR A 389 -33.63 -6.88 -14.22
C THR A 389 -32.24 -6.97 -14.89
N PRO A 390 -32.10 -7.55 -16.10
CA PRO A 390 -30.82 -7.75 -16.79
C PRO A 390 -30.29 -6.48 -17.50
N GLU A 391 -30.47 -5.30 -16.90
CA GLU A 391 -30.16 -4.01 -17.53
C GLU A 391 -29.08 -3.19 -16.81
N SER A 392 -28.25 -3.83 -15.99
CA SER A 392 -27.05 -3.16 -15.44
C SER A 392 -25.87 -4.12 -15.37
N MET A 393 -25.52 -4.76 -16.50
CA MET A 393 -24.12 -5.13 -16.71
C MET A 393 -23.38 -3.82 -17.00
N GLY A 394 -22.41 -3.46 -16.16
CA GLY A 394 -21.48 -2.37 -16.47
C GLY A 394 -20.81 -2.59 -17.84
N PRO A 395 -20.19 -1.55 -18.43
CA PRO A 395 -19.53 -1.67 -19.72
C PRO A 395 -18.51 -2.81 -19.69
N GLU A 396 -18.53 -3.65 -20.71
CA GLU A 396 -17.60 -4.77 -20.87
C GLU A 396 -16.14 -4.25 -20.79
N PRO A 397 -15.25 -4.87 -20.00
CA PRO A 397 -13.85 -4.47 -19.86
C PRO A 397 -13.13 -4.39 -21.20
N ASP A 398 -12.76 -3.16 -21.55
CA ASP A 398 -12.10 -2.86 -22.82
C ASP A 398 -10.62 -3.36 -22.84
N LEU A 399 -9.93 -3.11 -23.95
CA LEU A 399 -8.52 -3.49 -24.12
C LEU A 399 -7.59 -2.78 -23.12
N THR A 400 -7.97 -1.63 -22.62
CA THR A 400 -7.18 -0.83 -21.68
C THR A 400 -7.27 -1.39 -20.27
N HIS A 401 -8.46 -1.83 -19.87
CA HIS A 401 -8.67 -2.59 -18.64
C HIS A 401 -7.84 -3.87 -18.63
N GLN A 402 -7.82 -4.62 -19.74
CA GLN A 402 -7.02 -5.84 -19.84
C GLN A 402 -5.51 -5.55 -19.77
N LEU A 403 -5.06 -4.47 -20.42
CA LEU A 403 -3.66 -4.03 -20.31
C LEU A 403 -3.32 -3.61 -18.88
N ALA A 404 -4.23 -2.93 -18.18
CA ALA A 404 -4.06 -2.56 -16.78
C ALA A 404 -3.85 -3.80 -15.90
N MET A 405 -4.68 -4.82 -16.08
CA MET A 405 -4.57 -6.09 -15.33
C MET A 405 -3.30 -6.88 -15.69
N GLU A 406 -2.84 -6.85 -16.94
CA GLU A 406 -1.56 -7.44 -17.31
C GLU A 406 -0.40 -6.74 -16.59
N ILE A 407 -0.36 -5.41 -16.55
CA ILE A 407 0.68 -4.65 -15.84
C ILE A 407 0.61 -4.94 -14.33
N PHE A 408 -0.60 -4.93 -13.76
CA PHE A 408 -0.83 -5.19 -12.35
C PHE A 408 -0.37 -6.59 -11.94
N ALA A 409 -0.71 -7.63 -12.73
CA ALA A 409 -0.26 -8.99 -12.48
C ALA A 409 1.28 -9.12 -12.51
N HIS A 410 1.96 -8.43 -13.44
CA HIS A 410 3.43 -8.43 -13.46
C HIS A 410 4.04 -7.76 -12.23
N TRP A 411 3.40 -6.69 -11.72
CA TRP A 411 3.80 -6.06 -10.48
C TRP A 411 3.57 -6.97 -9.26
N LEU A 412 2.43 -7.68 -9.19
CA LEU A 412 2.14 -8.62 -8.10
C LEU A 412 3.18 -9.74 -7.99
N VAL A 413 3.81 -10.16 -9.09
CA VAL A 413 4.94 -11.10 -9.04
C VAL A 413 6.12 -10.52 -8.26
N LEU A 414 6.39 -9.22 -8.34
CA LEU A 414 7.40 -8.57 -7.51
C LEU A 414 6.95 -8.52 -6.05
N VAL A 415 5.66 -8.35 -5.79
CA VAL A 415 5.09 -8.37 -4.43
C VAL A 415 5.31 -9.73 -3.74
N LEU A 416 5.38 -10.85 -4.49
CA LEU A 416 5.77 -12.16 -3.92
C LEU A 416 7.14 -12.12 -3.23
N LEU A 417 8.07 -11.26 -3.66
CA LEU A 417 9.37 -11.11 -3.01
C LEU A 417 9.28 -10.46 -1.61
N LEU A 418 8.08 -10.01 -1.22
CA LEU A 418 7.80 -9.35 0.05
C LEU A 418 7.04 -10.25 1.03
N ASP A 419 6.94 -11.56 0.77
CA ASP A 419 6.18 -12.49 1.61
C ASP A 419 6.68 -12.57 3.06
N ASP A 420 7.96 -12.28 3.31
CA ASP A 420 8.53 -12.22 4.67
C ASP A 420 8.14 -10.93 5.43
N VAL A 421 7.48 -9.96 4.79
CA VAL A 421 6.99 -8.74 5.45
C VAL A 421 5.59 -9.00 5.97
N TRP A 422 5.44 -9.07 7.30
CA TRP A 422 4.22 -9.59 7.94
C TRP A 422 2.91 -8.86 7.58
N TRP A 423 2.97 -7.59 7.19
CA TRP A 423 1.80 -6.78 6.80
C TRP A 423 1.61 -6.66 5.28
N ILE A 424 2.44 -7.33 4.46
CA ILE A 424 2.32 -7.41 2.99
C ILE A 424 2.17 -8.87 2.52
N GLY A 425 2.79 -9.81 3.23
CA GLY A 425 2.94 -11.18 2.75
C GLY A 425 1.61 -11.87 2.46
N GLY A 426 1.61 -12.67 1.40
CA GLY A 426 0.41 -13.35 0.89
C GLY A 426 -0.44 -12.51 -0.06
N ILE A 427 -0.35 -11.17 -0.05
CA ILE A 427 -1.12 -10.30 -0.96
C ILE A 427 -0.83 -10.63 -2.42
N GLY A 428 0.46 -10.72 -2.80
CA GLY A 428 0.86 -10.99 -4.18
C GLY A 428 0.27 -12.30 -4.71
N ALA A 429 0.37 -13.37 -3.92
CA ALA A 429 -0.14 -14.68 -4.29
C ALA A 429 -1.67 -14.70 -4.33
N TRP A 430 -2.33 -14.10 -3.34
CA TRP A 430 -3.80 -14.03 -3.28
C TRP A 430 -4.40 -13.30 -4.48
N GLU A 431 -3.93 -12.08 -4.76
CA GLU A 431 -4.48 -11.26 -5.84
C GLU A 431 -4.19 -11.89 -7.21
N LEU A 432 -3.01 -12.49 -7.40
CA LEU A 432 -2.73 -13.27 -8.61
C LEU A 432 -3.70 -14.44 -8.78
N LYS A 433 -4.04 -15.18 -7.72
CA LYS A 433 -5.04 -16.28 -7.80
C LYS A 433 -6.40 -15.75 -8.28
N GLN A 434 -6.85 -14.59 -7.81
CA GLN A 434 -8.12 -13.99 -8.24
C GLN A 434 -8.10 -13.61 -9.73
N ILE A 435 -6.99 -13.06 -10.21
CA ILE A 435 -6.82 -12.75 -11.64
C ILE A 435 -6.80 -14.04 -12.47
N MET A 436 -6.19 -15.13 -11.98
CA MET A 436 -6.18 -16.42 -12.67
C MET A 436 -7.55 -17.06 -12.79
N THR A 437 -8.36 -17.03 -11.71
CA THR A 437 -9.71 -17.59 -11.73
C THR A 437 -10.56 -16.90 -12.79
N TRP A 438 -10.42 -15.58 -12.91
CA TRP A 438 -11.14 -14.80 -13.89
C TRP A 438 -10.61 -14.96 -15.32
N LYS A 439 -9.28 -15.00 -15.53
CA LYS A 439 -8.67 -15.28 -16.85
C LYS A 439 -9.14 -16.61 -17.45
N ARG A 440 -9.41 -17.61 -16.60
CA ARG A 440 -9.85 -18.95 -17.02
C ARG A 440 -11.34 -19.02 -17.34
N ASP A 441 -12.12 -17.99 -16.99
CA ASP A 441 -13.52 -17.94 -17.36
C ASP A 441 -13.67 -17.72 -18.87
N ALA A 442 -14.53 -18.55 -19.48
CA ALA A 442 -14.73 -18.57 -20.92
C ALA A 442 -15.39 -17.30 -21.44
N SER A 443 -16.18 -16.62 -20.60
CA SER A 443 -16.84 -15.34 -20.90
C SER A 443 -15.85 -14.20 -21.18
N TRP A 444 -14.62 -14.31 -20.68
CA TRP A 444 -13.63 -13.24 -20.66
C TRP A 444 -12.38 -13.53 -21.50
N ARG A 445 -12.44 -14.55 -22.38
CA ARG A 445 -11.34 -14.90 -23.30
C ARG A 445 -11.15 -13.84 -24.38
N ASN A 446 -10.26 -12.90 -24.09
CA ASN A 446 -9.98 -11.75 -24.93
C ASN A 446 -8.62 -11.82 -25.65
N LEU A 447 -8.35 -10.81 -26.48
CA LEU A 447 -7.16 -10.71 -27.34
C LEU A 447 -5.84 -10.90 -26.57
N LEU A 448 -5.71 -10.34 -25.36
CA LEU A 448 -4.48 -10.41 -24.56
C LEU A 448 -4.30 -11.73 -23.79
N TRP A 449 -5.38 -12.50 -23.61
CA TRP A 449 -5.40 -13.76 -22.86
C TRP A 449 -5.76 -14.97 -23.69
N ARG A 450 -5.50 -14.92 -25.00
CA ARG A 450 -5.72 -16.05 -25.90
C ARG A 450 -4.96 -17.30 -25.41
N ASP A 451 -5.64 -18.44 -25.49
CA ASP A 451 -5.12 -19.75 -25.07
C ASP A 451 -3.85 -20.13 -25.85
N GLY A 452 -2.83 -20.63 -25.13
CA GLY A 452 -1.61 -21.22 -25.72
C GLY A 452 -0.30 -20.49 -25.42
N GLU A 453 -0.33 -19.26 -24.90
CA GLU A 453 0.89 -18.58 -24.45
C GLU A 453 1.20 -18.85 -22.98
N ASN A 454 2.44 -19.28 -22.70
CA ASN A 454 2.96 -19.36 -21.33
C ASN A 454 2.94 -17.95 -20.71
N TRP A 455 1.95 -17.69 -19.85
CA TRP A 455 1.79 -16.43 -19.14
C TRP A 455 2.73 -16.39 -17.93
N TRP A 456 3.60 -15.38 -17.90
CA TRP A 456 4.68 -15.33 -16.90
C TRP A 456 4.17 -15.20 -15.45
N PRO A 457 3.19 -14.33 -15.13
CA PRO A 457 2.60 -14.28 -13.79
C PRO A 457 2.04 -15.63 -13.29
N GLU A 458 1.40 -16.41 -14.17
CA GLU A 458 0.90 -17.75 -13.84
C GLU A 458 2.04 -18.71 -13.52
N SER A 459 3.09 -18.67 -14.32
CA SER A 459 4.28 -19.51 -14.12
C SER A 459 4.95 -19.20 -12.79
N MET A 460 5.08 -17.92 -12.43
CA MET A 460 5.70 -17.51 -11.16
C MET A 460 4.84 -17.87 -9.95
N LEU A 461 3.51 -17.74 -10.06
CA LEU A 461 2.58 -18.17 -9.01
C LEU A 461 2.66 -19.68 -8.77
N GLU A 462 2.73 -20.48 -9.83
CA GLU A 462 2.86 -21.93 -9.71
C GLU A 462 4.20 -22.33 -9.09
N ILE A 463 5.30 -21.67 -9.49
CA ILE A 463 6.61 -21.88 -8.86
C ILE A 463 6.56 -21.53 -7.36
N ASN A 464 5.96 -20.39 -6.99
CA ASN A 464 5.81 -20.01 -5.58
C ASN A 464 5.10 -21.10 -4.77
N ARG A 465 3.97 -21.58 -5.29
CA ARG A 465 3.18 -22.64 -4.66
C ARG A 465 3.96 -23.94 -4.49
N GLN A 466 4.81 -24.29 -5.46
CA GLN A 466 5.67 -25.48 -5.34
C GLN A 466 6.75 -25.28 -4.28
N LEU A 467 7.38 -24.10 -4.22
CA LEU A 467 8.37 -23.77 -3.19
C LEU A 467 7.76 -23.82 -1.79
N ASP A 468 6.54 -23.31 -1.61
CA ASP A 468 5.82 -23.34 -0.32
C ASP A 468 5.52 -24.77 0.13
N LYS A 469 5.06 -25.64 -0.79
CA LYS A 469 4.83 -27.07 -0.50
C LYS A 469 6.09 -27.81 -0.05
N HIS A 470 7.26 -27.39 -0.52
CA HIS A 470 8.53 -27.94 -0.10
C HIS A 470 9.03 -27.36 1.23
N ARG A 471 8.49 -26.22 1.70
CA ARG A 471 8.72 -25.69 3.06
C ARG A 471 7.88 -26.40 4.13
N GLU A 472 6.67 -26.83 3.79
CA GLU A 472 5.74 -27.50 4.73
C GLU A 472 6.03 -29.00 4.95
N LYS A 473 6.92 -29.60 4.16
CA LYS A 473 7.40 -30.97 4.36
C LYS A 473 8.78 -30.93 5.05
N PRO A 474 8.89 -31.30 6.34
CA PRO A 474 10.18 -31.45 7.00
C PRO A 474 11.03 -32.58 6.41
#